data_AF-A0A521Z7A8-F1
#
_entry.id   AF-A0A521Z7A8-F1
#
_cell.length_a   1.000
_cell.length_b   1.000
_cell.length_c   1.000
_cell.angle_alpha   90.00
_cell.angle_beta   90.00
_cell.angle_gamma   90.00
#
_symmetry.space_group_name_H-M   'P 1'
#
loop_
_entity.id
_entity.type
_entity.pdbx_description
1 polymer ?
#
loop_
_entity_poly.entity_id
_entity_poly.type
_entity_poly.pdbx_seq_one_letter_code
_entity_poly.pdbx_strand_id
1 'polypeptide(L)'
;MPSPFMADMGTGPVYGADEDNAATNIKTLIADCGLEGASCVRDASGDCDGRFTFVIYRPDAGLCAVVDMPGLQLEKVRRMGDDNVVGFPRLYVNGGSWIWMYAVDIIKMSLEPTEDD
;
A
#
# COMPACT_ATOMS: atom_id res chain seq x y z
N MET A 1 24.11 -5.84 24.65
CA MET A 1 23.79 -7.15 24.05
C MET A 1 23.26 -6.89 22.65
N PRO A 2 23.75 -7.56 21.59
CA PRO A 2 23.12 -7.43 20.29
C PRO A 2 21.74 -8.09 20.38
N SER A 3 20.69 -7.31 20.13
CA SER A 3 19.31 -7.81 20.09
C SER A 3 19.17 -8.94 19.08
N PRO A 4 18.32 -9.95 19.33
CA PRO A 4 18.10 -11.02 18.37
C PRO A 4 17.68 -10.41 17.03
N PHE A 5 18.26 -10.93 15.94
CA PHE A 5 17.82 -10.67 14.57
C PHE A 5 16.34 -11.09 14.49
N MET A 6 15.45 -10.17 14.83
CA MET A 6 14.02 -10.31 14.60
C MET A 6 13.88 -10.19 13.09
N ALA A 7 13.63 -11.32 12.42
CA ALA A 7 13.41 -11.34 10.98
C ALA A 7 12.33 -10.31 10.67
N ASP A 8 12.71 -9.17 10.11
CA ASP A 8 11.78 -8.12 9.74
C ASP A 8 10.90 -8.71 8.64
N MET A 9 9.65 -8.99 9.00
CA MET A 9 8.64 -9.53 8.10
C MET A 9 8.11 -8.46 7.12
N GLY A 10 8.81 -7.33 7.02
CA GLY A 10 8.42 -6.15 6.24
C GLY A 10 7.50 -5.19 6.99
N THR A 11 7.32 -5.42 8.30
CA THR A 11 6.45 -4.64 9.19
C THR A 11 7.23 -3.63 10.03
N GLY A 12 8.55 -3.66 9.99
CA GLY A 12 9.40 -2.69 10.67
C GLY A 12 9.29 -1.26 10.13
N PRO A 13 9.95 -0.30 10.80
CA PRO A 13 10.05 1.07 10.33
C PRO A 13 10.82 1.15 9.01
N VAL A 14 10.30 1.99 8.11
CA VAL A 14 10.85 2.20 6.78
C VAL A 14 11.83 3.37 6.83
N TYR A 15 13.13 3.05 6.91
CA TYR A 15 14.19 4.05 6.92
C TYR A 15 14.44 4.65 5.53
N GLY A 16 14.72 5.96 5.46
CA GLY A 16 14.93 6.66 4.19
C GLY A 16 13.66 6.84 3.37
N ALA A 17 12.50 6.84 4.03
CA ALA A 17 11.21 7.08 3.41
C ALA A 17 11.07 8.54 2.96
N ASP A 18 10.48 8.69 1.78
CA ASP A 18 10.21 9.96 1.12
C ASP A 18 8.75 9.98 0.63
N GLU A 19 8.05 11.08 0.89
CA GLU A 19 6.63 11.23 0.53
C GLU A 19 6.42 11.26 -0.99
N ASP A 20 7.35 11.84 -1.76
CA ASP A 20 7.25 11.90 -3.22
C ASP A 20 7.33 10.50 -3.84
N ASN A 21 8.13 9.63 -3.22
CA ASN A 21 8.17 8.21 -3.58
C ASN A 21 6.83 7.55 -3.25
N ALA A 22 6.27 7.78 -2.06
CA ALA A 22 4.98 7.21 -1.68
C ALA A 22 3.84 7.69 -2.61
N ALA A 23 3.84 8.98 -2.96
CA ALA A 23 2.90 9.60 -3.89
C ALA A 23 3.05 9.08 -5.33
N THR A 24 4.26 8.70 -5.74
CA THR A 24 4.48 8.02 -7.03
C THR A 24 3.97 6.58 -6.96
N ASN A 25 4.27 5.88 -5.87
CA ASN A 25 3.87 4.49 -5.67
C ASN A 25 2.35 4.34 -5.62
N ILE A 26 1.62 5.21 -4.91
CA ILE A 26 0.15 5.12 -4.83
C ILE A 26 -0.51 5.28 -6.20
N LYS A 27 0.03 6.14 -7.07
CA LYS A 27 -0.46 6.30 -8.45
C LYS A 27 -0.24 5.03 -9.27
N THR A 28 0.94 4.41 -9.15
CA THR A 28 1.22 3.12 -9.79
C THR A 28 0.33 2.02 -9.23
N LEU A 29 0.05 2.00 -7.92
CA LEU A 29 -0.83 1.03 -7.31
C LEU A 29 -2.26 1.13 -7.85
N ILE A 30 -2.81 2.35 -7.98
CA ILE A 30 -4.13 2.57 -8.57
C ILE A 30 -4.16 2.09 -10.02
N ALA A 31 -3.11 2.36 -10.79
CA ALA A 31 -2.99 1.88 -12.17
C ALA A 31 -2.93 0.35 -12.25
N ASP A 32 -2.16 -0.32 -11.37
CA ASP A 32 -2.10 -1.78 -11.28
C ASP A 32 -3.44 -2.39 -10.84
N CYS A 33 -4.23 -1.65 -10.06
CA CYS A 33 -5.59 -2.04 -9.70
C CYS A 33 -6.57 -1.96 -10.88
N GLY A 34 -6.22 -1.33 -12.00
CA GLY A 34 -7.13 -1.15 -13.13
C GLY A 34 -8.36 -0.30 -12.79
N LEU A 35 -8.28 0.52 -11.73
CA LEU A 35 -9.40 1.31 -11.23
C LEU A 35 -9.48 2.64 -11.99
N GLU A 36 -10.03 2.58 -13.21
CA GLU A 36 -10.26 3.78 -14.01
C GLU A 36 -11.23 4.73 -13.29
N GLY A 37 -10.83 6.01 -13.16
CA GLY A 37 -11.61 7.04 -12.47
C GLY A 37 -11.48 7.05 -10.95
N ALA A 38 -10.74 6.10 -10.35
CA ALA A 38 -10.37 6.22 -8.94
C ALA A 38 -9.44 7.41 -8.73
N SER A 39 -9.63 8.09 -7.61
CA SER A 39 -8.79 9.21 -7.18
C SER A 39 -8.22 8.89 -5.80
N CYS A 40 -7.15 9.59 -5.42
CA CYS A 40 -6.57 9.44 -4.09
C CYS A 40 -6.34 10.80 -3.43
N VAL A 41 -6.59 10.87 -2.12
CA VAL A 41 -6.23 12.01 -1.26
C VAL A 41 -5.13 11.57 -0.30
N ARG A 42 -4.19 12.48 -0.05
CA ARG A 42 -3.16 12.32 0.97
C ARG A 42 -3.73 12.65 2.35
N ASP A 43 -3.55 11.75 3.32
CA ASP A 43 -3.96 11.97 4.71
C ASP A 43 -2.77 11.85 5.67
N ALA A 44 -2.14 12.98 5.99
CA ALA A 44 -0.96 13.00 6.85
C ALA A 44 -1.23 12.59 8.31
N SER A 45 -2.50 12.51 8.73
CA SER A 45 -2.84 12.15 10.11
C SER A 45 -2.62 10.67 10.42
N GLY A 46 -2.61 9.81 9.40
CA GLY A 46 -2.40 8.36 9.51
C GLY A 46 -0.94 7.92 9.40
N ASP A 47 -0.01 8.84 9.10
CA ASP A 47 1.39 8.49 8.83
C ASP A 47 2.05 7.80 10.02
N CYS A 48 2.82 6.75 9.73
CA CYS A 48 3.53 6.01 10.75
C CYS A 48 4.76 5.33 10.16
N ASP A 49 5.89 5.41 10.88
CA ASP A 49 7.07 4.56 10.63
C ASP A 49 7.58 4.56 9.17
N GLY A 50 7.59 5.73 8.53
CA GLY A 50 8.04 5.90 7.14
C GLY A 50 7.04 5.42 6.08
N ARG A 51 5.78 5.22 6.49
CA ARG A 51 4.63 5.02 5.61
C ARG A 51 3.73 6.24 5.64
N PHE A 52 3.24 6.59 4.47
CA PHE A 52 2.41 7.76 4.23
C PHE A 52 1.00 7.28 3.87
N THR A 53 0.00 7.80 4.55
CA THR A 53 -1.39 7.35 4.38
C THR A 53 -2.08 8.06 3.22
N PHE A 54 -2.78 7.28 2.40
CA PHE A 54 -3.59 7.75 1.28
C PHE A 54 -4.97 7.12 1.35
N VAL A 55 -5.99 7.89 0.99
CA VAL A 55 -7.37 7.40 0.84
C VAL A 55 -7.68 7.33 -0.63
N ILE A 56 -7.84 6.12 -1.17
CA ILE A 56 -8.32 5.88 -2.53
C ILE A 56 -9.85 5.88 -2.50
N TYR A 57 -10.49 6.63 -3.39
CA TYR A 57 -11.94 6.73 -3.48
C TYR A 57 -12.40 6.51 -4.91
N ARG A 58 -13.47 5.71 -5.07
CA ARG A 58 -14.23 5.57 -6.31
C ARG A 58 -15.53 6.37 -6.19
N PRO A 59 -15.61 7.58 -6.76
CA PRO A 59 -16.78 8.44 -6.61
C PRO A 59 -18.03 7.85 -7.29
N ASP A 60 -17.85 7.03 -8.31
CA ASP A 60 -18.90 6.31 -9.03
C ASP A 60 -19.56 5.20 -8.20
N ALA A 61 -18.81 4.56 -7.31
CA ALA A 61 -19.30 3.48 -6.45
C ALA A 61 -19.58 3.92 -5.00
N GLY A 62 -19.12 5.10 -4.58
CA GLY A 62 -19.19 5.54 -3.18
C GLY A 62 -18.30 4.72 -2.23
N LEU A 63 -17.30 4.02 -2.77
CA LEU A 63 -16.39 3.15 -2.03
C LEU A 63 -15.04 3.83 -1.79
N CYS A 64 -14.38 3.47 -0.70
CA CYS A 64 -13.02 3.96 -0.39
C CYS A 64 -12.15 2.88 0.28
N ALA A 65 -10.84 3.02 0.12
CA ALA A 65 -9.83 2.19 0.77
C ALA A 65 -8.71 3.08 1.31
N VAL A 66 -8.27 2.81 2.54
CA VAL A 66 -7.14 3.50 3.19
C VAL A 66 -5.88 2.69 2.95
N VAL A 67 -4.81 3.34 2.48
CA VAL A 67 -3.55 2.70 2.13
C VAL A 67 -2.38 3.41 2.82
N ASP A 68 -1.63 2.69 3.65
CA ASP A 68 -0.37 3.18 4.22
C ASP A 68 0.79 2.71 3.34
N MET A 69 1.34 3.65 2.58
CA MET A 69 2.32 3.40 1.52
C MET A 69 3.74 3.69 2.00
N PRO A 70 4.67 2.72 1.94
CA PRO A 70 6.09 2.96 2.19
C PRO A 70 6.67 4.03 1.26
N GLY A 71 7.41 4.98 1.82
CA GLY A 71 8.12 6.04 1.07
C GLY A 71 9.39 5.58 0.37
N LEU A 72 9.52 4.31 0.00
CA LEU A 72 10.68 3.81 -0.72
C LEU A 72 10.46 3.89 -2.23
N GLN A 73 11.55 3.86 -3.00
CA GLN A 73 11.47 3.78 -4.47
C GLN A 73 10.62 2.60 -4.92
N LEU A 74 9.83 2.79 -5.99
CA LEU A 74 8.87 1.82 -6.50
C LEU A 74 9.43 0.40 -6.63
N GLU A 75 10.65 0.24 -7.16
CA GLU A 75 11.30 -1.06 -7.36
C GLU A 75 11.52 -1.86 -6.05
N LYS A 76 11.60 -1.16 -4.92
CA LYS A 76 11.78 -1.75 -3.58
C LYS A 76 10.46 -2.14 -2.92
N VAL A 77 9.33 -1.64 -3.43
CA VAL A 77 7.99 -1.83 -2.85
C VAL A 77 7.11 -2.69 -3.76
N ARG A 78 7.15 -2.45 -5.07
CA ARG A 78 6.35 -3.13 -6.10
C ARG A 78 6.91 -4.52 -6.42
N ARG A 79 6.64 -5.47 -5.54
CA ARG A 79 6.95 -6.89 -5.75
C ARG A 79 5.75 -7.61 -6.39
N MET A 80 5.93 -8.10 -7.61
CA MET A 80 4.89 -8.78 -8.41
C MET A 80 5.13 -10.30 -8.58
N GLY A 81 6.06 -10.90 -7.83
CA GLY A 81 6.36 -12.34 -7.94
C GLY A 81 6.65 -12.98 -6.58
N ASP A 82 6.50 -14.30 -6.52
CA ASP A 82 6.51 -15.10 -5.27
C ASP A 82 7.90 -15.37 -4.69
N ASP A 83 8.98 -15.10 -5.43
CA ASP A 83 10.33 -15.41 -4.96
C ASP A 83 10.77 -14.45 -3.84
N ASN A 84 11.04 -15.00 -2.66
CA ASN A 84 11.65 -14.33 -1.50
C ASN A 84 11.00 -13.00 -1.08
N VAL A 85 9.76 -13.07 -0.58
CA VAL A 85 9.00 -11.95 0.01
C VAL A 85 9.50 -11.48 1.38
N VAL A 86 10.44 -12.21 1.98
CA VAL A 86 10.99 -11.89 3.31
C VAL A 86 11.86 -10.63 3.21
N GLY A 87 11.55 -9.63 4.04
CA GLY A 87 12.27 -8.36 4.09
C GLY A 87 11.79 -7.30 3.09
N PHE A 88 10.79 -7.59 2.25
CA PHE A 88 10.15 -6.55 1.44
C PHE A 88 9.19 -5.71 2.29
N PRO A 89 9.19 -4.38 2.14
CA PRO A 89 8.32 -3.49 2.90
C PRO A 89 6.85 -3.80 2.57
N ARG A 90 6.06 -4.06 3.61
CA ARG A 90 4.61 -4.23 3.48
C ARG A 90 3.92 -2.88 3.46
N LEU A 91 2.82 -2.84 2.73
CA LEU A 91 1.86 -1.74 2.70
C LEU A 91 0.60 -2.19 3.42
N TYR A 92 -0.07 -1.25 4.06
CA TYR A 92 -1.29 -1.55 4.79
C TYR A 92 -2.49 -1.11 3.97
N VAL A 93 -3.49 -1.96 3.85
CA VAL A 93 -4.77 -1.65 3.20
C VAL A 93 -5.88 -1.90 4.20
N ASN A 94 -6.63 -0.85 4.55
CA ASN A 94 -7.66 -0.86 5.59
C ASN A 94 -7.15 -1.45 6.93
N GLY A 95 -5.88 -1.17 7.27
CA GLY A 95 -5.20 -1.69 8.47
C GLY A 95 -4.65 -3.13 8.34
N GLY A 96 -4.98 -3.86 7.27
CA GLY A 96 -4.40 -5.18 6.97
C GLY A 96 -3.04 -5.06 6.28
N SER A 97 -2.09 -5.94 6.57
CA SER A 97 -0.72 -5.86 6.06
C SER A 97 -0.48 -6.78 4.86
N TRP A 98 -0.08 -6.21 3.73
CA TRP A 98 0.01 -6.91 2.45
C TRP A 98 1.31 -6.59 1.70
N ILE A 99 1.78 -7.54 0.89
CA ILE A 99 2.75 -7.26 -0.17
C ILE A 99 2.01 -6.74 -1.40
N TRP A 100 2.71 -6.01 -2.27
CA TRP A 100 2.10 -5.29 -3.40
C TRP A 100 1.10 -6.12 -4.21
N MET A 101 1.49 -7.30 -4.69
CA MET A 101 0.61 -8.15 -5.50
C MET A 101 -0.74 -8.47 -4.82
N TYR A 102 -0.75 -8.77 -3.52
CA TYR A 102 -2.00 -9.06 -2.81
C TYR A 102 -2.75 -7.78 -2.45
N ALA A 103 -2.04 -6.68 -2.19
CA ALA A 103 -2.67 -5.40 -1.91
C ALA A 103 -3.52 -4.92 -3.11
N VAL A 104 -3.05 -5.15 -4.34
CA VAL A 104 -3.82 -4.88 -5.56
C VAL A 104 -5.17 -5.60 -5.52
N ASP A 105 -5.18 -6.89 -5.21
CA ASP A 105 -6.42 -7.67 -5.15
C ASP A 105 -7.35 -7.22 -4.01
N ILE A 106 -6.80 -6.91 -2.83
CA ILE A 106 -7.60 -6.43 -1.69
C ILE A 106 -8.22 -5.06 -1.98
N ILE A 107 -7.49 -4.16 -2.65
CA ILE A 107 -8.00 -2.85 -3.04
C ILE A 107 -9.13 -2.99 -4.06
N LYS A 108 -8.97 -3.86 -5.07
CA LYS A 108 -10.03 -4.17 -6.03
C LYS A 108 -11.28 -4.68 -5.32
N MET A 109 -11.16 -5.68 -4.46
CA MET A 109 -12.28 -6.20 -3.67
C MET A 109 -12.95 -5.14 -2.79
N SER A 110 -12.20 -4.13 -2.32
CA SER A 110 -12.74 -3.05 -1.50
C SER A 110 -13.43 -1.95 -2.31
N LEU A 111 -13.15 -1.86 -3.62
CA LEU A 111 -13.56 -0.76 -4.50
C LEU A 111 -14.40 -1.20 -5.70
N GLU A 112 -14.63 -2.50 -5.85
CA GLU A 112 -15.61 -3.06 -6.79
C GLU A 112 -16.95 -3.22 -6.08
N PRO A 113 -18.06 -2.74 -6.66
CA PRO A 113 -19.38 -3.03 -6.14
C PRO A 113 -19.61 -4.54 -6.22
N THR A 114 -19.99 -5.17 -5.11
CA THR A 114 -20.44 -6.56 -5.12
C THR A 114 -21.73 -6.62 -5.94
N GLU A 115 -21.72 -7.38 -7.04
CA GLU A 115 -22.93 -7.68 -7.83
C GLU A 115 -23.87 -8.60 -7.02
N ASP A 116 -24.44 -8.08 -5.95
CA ASP A 116 -25.48 -8.71 -5.14
C ASP A 116 -26.55 -7.64 -4.83
N ASP A 117 -27.35 -7.28 -5.85
CA ASP A 117 -28.65 -6.61 -5.70
C ASP A 117 -29.64 -7.07 -6.79
#